data_AF-I7J2U2-F1
#
_entry.id   AF-I7J2U2-F1
#
_cell.length_a   1.000
_cell.length_b   1.000
_cell.length_c   1.000
_cell.angle_alpha   90.00
_cell.angle_beta   90.00
_cell.angle_gamma   90.00
#
_symmetry.space_group_name_H-M   'P 1'
#
loop_
_entity.id
_entity.type
_entity.pdbx_description
1 polymer ?
#
loop_
_entity_poly.entity_id
_entity_poly.type
_entity_poly.pdbx_seq_one_letter_code
_entity_poly.pdbx_strand_id
1 'polypeptide(L)'
;MSELAKKRLVKNTRQSIKYLTLVFNDFFVLALIFLFGALMFWYAQALKQIPAKAWFYRPVLAVALWLPLLAGRLVTLFKKADIQFLYPQDGEKIDDYLKPMFHYSLLLPTILLGLMAGILYPFANVKIGLLPYQYLLLLLAAWALKLIELKWEKYSLNFKAYFSREVMWGGALLLLLASTYFPWLGIICLAIAIATPSKITAFDWYHDVEKEEARKDRVYGLFSMFTDVAEKQIVIKRRGYFDFLLPKQLTKETPNLYLYRRSLLRNPEYLNLVVRMTAFGILISWLVAEWKWALGLSALVSFLTVYQLLPLAKEFDQNIMYRIMPIDQTKRAGELVQVLALVLEIQWLVISLTWLLVLPLNTELFIAIVGLLTISQLLARVYLPIKVKQ
;
A
#
# COMPACT_ATOMS: atom_id res chain seq x y z
N MET A 1 -7.43 1.09 32.48
CA MET A 1 -6.99 0.94 31.07
C MET A 1 -8.14 0.91 30.06
N SER A 2 -9.29 0.30 30.39
CA SER A 2 -10.45 0.24 29.49
C SER A 2 -10.98 1.60 29.02
N GLU A 3 -11.06 2.61 29.90
CA GLU A 3 -11.47 3.97 29.53
C GLU A 3 -10.51 4.64 28.53
N LEU A 4 -9.20 4.43 28.69
CA LEU A 4 -8.20 4.89 27.73
C LEU A 4 -8.38 4.22 26.37
N ALA A 5 -8.65 2.90 26.36
CA ALA A 5 -8.93 2.14 25.15
C ALA A 5 -10.15 2.69 24.39
N LYS A 6 -11.27 2.88 25.10
CA LYS A 6 -12.51 3.45 24.54
C LYS A 6 -12.26 4.85 23.96
N LYS A 7 -11.59 5.74 24.69
CA LYS A 7 -11.29 7.11 24.23
C LYS A 7 -10.47 7.11 22.94
N ARG A 8 -9.46 6.23 22.84
CA ARG A 8 -8.64 6.08 21.63
C ARG A 8 -9.43 5.50 20.46
N LEU A 9 -10.26 4.50 20.71
CA LEU A 9 -11.12 3.87 19.71
C LEU A 9 -12.13 4.86 19.13
N VAL A 10 -12.78 5.66 19.98
CA VAL A 10 -13.68 6.74 19.55
C VAL A 10 -12.94 7.76 18.67
N LYS A 11 -11.74 8.19 19.08
CA LYS A 11 -10.92 9.11 18.28
C LYS A 11 -10.56 8.50 16.92
N ASN A 12 -10.11 7.25 16.88
CA ASN A 12 -9.77 6.55 15.65
C ASN A 12 -10.98 6.39 14.72
N THR A 13 -12.14 6.05 15.28
CA THR A 13 -13.38 5.88 14.53
C THR A 13 -13.84 7.20 13.93
N ARG A 14 -13.81 8.30 14.71
CA ARG A 14 -14.15 9.63 14.21
C ARG A 14 -13.24 10.07 13.06
N GLN A 15 -11.93 9.83 13.19
CA GLN A 15 -10.97 10.11 12.11
C GLN A 15 -11.25 9.26 10.87
N SER A 16 -11.52 7.96 11.06
CA SER A 16 -11.81 7.04 9.96
C SER A 16 -13.10 7.44 9.23
N ILE A 17 -14.15 7.84 9.95
CA ILE A 17 -15.40 8.33 9.36
C ILE A 17 -15.16 9.63 8.58
N LYS A 18 -14.38 10.57 9.13
CA LYS A 18 -14.01 11.81 8.41
C LYS A 18 -13.35 11.51 7.07
N TYR A 19 -12.40 10.58 7.02
CA TYR A 19 -11.78 10.18 5.75
C TYR A 19 -12.74 9.40 4.85
N LEU A 20 -13.58 8.55 5.42
CA LEU A 20 -14.59 7.81 4.65
C LEU A 20 -15.57 8.76 3.94
N THR A 21 -16.00 9.85 4.59
CA THR A 21 -16.87 10.87 3.97
C THR A 21 -16.18 11.65 2.86
N LEU A 22 -14.84 11.75 2.89
CA LEU A 22 -14.08 12.36 1.80
C LEU A 22 -13.93 11.41 0.60
N VAL A 23 -13.79 10.10 0.86
CA VAL A 23 -13.71 9.06 -0.18
C VAL A 23 -15.07 8.86 -0.87
N PHE A 24 -16.13 8.73 -0.08
CA PHE A 24 -17.50 8.51 -0.57
C PHE A 24 -18.22 9.83 -0.82
N ASN A 25 -17.71 10.60 -1.80
CA ASN A 25 -18.42 11.78 -2.30
C ASN A 25 -19.68 11.38 -3.11
N ASP A 26 -20.61 12.32 -3.31
CA ASP A 26 -21.92 12.03 -3.92
C ASP A 26 -21.81 11.37 -5.31
N PHE A 27 -20.86 11.80 -6.13
CA PHE A 27 -20.63 11.22 -7.47
C PHE A 27 -20.11 9.77 -7.38
N PHE A 28 -19.17 9.51 -6.48
CA PHE A 28 -18.61 8.18 -6.28
C PHE A 28 -19.65 7.21 -5.72
N VAL A 29 -20.50 7.64 -4.79
CA VAL A 29 -21.60 6.82 -4.27
C VAL A 29 -22.55 6.41 -5.40
N LEU A 30 -22.94 7.35 -6.26
CA LEU A 30 -23.80 7.08 -7.41
C LEU A 30 -23.15 6.05 -8.35
N ALA A 31 -21.87 6.24 -8.69
CA ALA A 31 -21.12 5.30 -9.51
C ALA A 31 -21.04 3.89 -8.89
N LEU A 32 -20.87 3.80 -7.57
CA LEU A 32 -20.83 2.52 -6.85
C LEU A 32 -22.17 1.79 -6.89
N ILE A 33 -23.30 2.52 -6.77
CA ILE A 33 -24.64 1.94 -6.89
C ILE A 33 -24.87 1.37 -8.28
N PHE A 34 -24.52 2.12 -9.34
CA PHE A 34 -24.63 1.62 -10.71
C PHE A 34 -23.72 0.40 -10.96
N LEU A 35 -22.48 0.45 -10.49
CA LEU A 35 -21.52 -0.66 -10.64
C LEU A 35 -22.01 -1.91 -9.92
N PHE A 36 -22.46 -1.77 -8.66
CA PHE A 36 -22.97 -2.89 -7.87
C PHE A 36 -24.25 -3.47 -8.48
N GLY A 37 -25.16 -2.62 -8.98
CA GLY A 37 -26.35 -3.06 -9.70
C GLY A 37 -26.02 -3.85 -10.97
N ALA A 38 -25.08 -3.35 -11.79
CA ALA A 38 -24.61 -4.04 -12.98
C ALA A 38 -23.93 -5.39 -12.65
N LEU A 39 -23.09 -5.42 -11.62
CA LEU A 39 -22.44 -6.65 -11.15
C LEU A 39 -23.44 -7.68 -10.64
N MET A 40 -24.44 -7.26 -9.86
CA MET A 40 -25.49 -8.15 -9.35
C MET A 40 -26.39 -8.68 -10.47
N PHE A 41 -26.73 -7.85 -11.46
CA PHE A 41 -27.48 -8.27 -12.63
C PHE A 41 -26.69 -9.29 -13.47
N TRP A 42 -25.40 -8.99 -13.71
CA TRP A 42 -24.50 -9.91 -14.42
C TRP A 42 -24.35 -11.25 -13.67
N TYR A 43 -24.16 -11.20 -12.35
CA TYR A 43 -24.10 -12.39 -11.50
C TYR A 43 -25.38 -13.23 -11.58
N ALA A 44 -26.55 -12.59 -11.49
CA ALA A 44 -27.85 -13.28 -11.59
C ALA A 44 -28.03 -13.96 -12.96
N GLN A 45 -27.57 -13.32 -14.05
CA GLN A 45 -27.64 -13.89 -15.39
C GLN A 45 -26.61 -15.02 -15.59
N ALA A 46 -25.39 -14.85 -15.09
CA ALA A 46 -24.34 -15.87 -15.12
C ALA A 46 -24.77 -17.14 -14.36
N LEU A 47 -25.41 -16.97 -13.20
CA LEU A 47 -25.98 -18.10 -12.44
C LEU A 47 -26.95 -18.94 -13.27
N LYS A 48 -27.68 -18.40 -14.25
CA LYS A 48 -28.59 -19.22 -15.07
C LYS A 48 -27.85 -20.14 -16.03
N GLN A 49 -26.71 -19.69 -16.56
CA GLN A 49 -25.97 -20.38 -17.63
C GLN A 49 -24.98 -21.44 -17.11
N ILE A 50 -24.62 -21.38 -15.83
CA ILE A 50 -23.62 -22.28 -15.23
C ILE A 50 -24.22 -23.69 -15.03
N PRO A 51 -23.55 -24.79 -15.46
CA PRO A 51 -24.05 -26.15 -15.28
C PRO A 51 -24.11 -26.53 -13.79
N ALA A 52 -24.99 -27.43 -13.39
CA ALA A 52 -25.13 -27.84 -12.00
C ALA A 52 -24.03 -28.83 -11.56
N LYS A 53 -23.65 -28.81 -10.27
CA LYS A 53 -22.82 -29.83 -9.60
C LYS A 53 -21.42 -30.08 -10.19
N ALA A 54 -20.71 -29.06 -10.64
CA ALA A 54 -19.30 -29.23 -10.97
C ALA A 54 -18.46 -29.42 -9.69
N TRP A 55 -17.48 -30.32 -9.75
CA TRP A 55 -16.61 -30.64 -8.60
C TRP A 55 -15.85 -29.42 -8.07
N PHE A 56 -15.49 -28.48 -8.96
CA PHE A 56 -14.71 -27.28 -8.61
C PHE A 56 -15.53 -26.17 -7.92
N TYR A 57 -16.87 -26.25 -7.87
CA TYR A 57 -17.69 -25.22 -7.21
C TYR A 57 -17.50 -25.16 -5.70
N ARG A 58 -17.28 -26.31 -5.06
CA ARG A 58 -17.02 -26.38 -3.61
C ARG A 58 -15.70 -25.69 -3.24
N PRO A 59 -14.57 -25.98 -3.91
CA PRO A 59 -13.35 -25.20 -3.76
C PRO A 59 -13.52 -23.70 -4.01
N VAL A 60 -14.24 -23.30 -5.05
CA VAL A 60 -14.50 -21.89 -5.36
C VAL A 60 -15.26 -21.21 -4.23
N LEU A 61 -16.28 -21.86 -3.66
CA LEU A 61 -17.02 -21.34 -2.51
C LEU A 61 -16.10 -21.15 -1.29
N ALA A 62 -15.24 -22.12 -0.99
CA ALA A 62 -14.30 -22.05 0.13
C ALA A 62 -13.31 -20.88 -0.04
N VAL A 63 -12.74 -20.73 -1.23
CA VAL A 63 -11.81 -19.64 -1.54
C VAL A 63 -12.51 -18.28 -1.45
N ALA A 64 -13.74 -18.18 -1.96
CA ALA A 64 -14.51 -16.95 -1.89
C ALA A 64 -14.85 -16.56 -0.43
N LEU A 65 -15.22 -17.53 0.42
CA LEU A 65 -15.44 -17.30 1.86
C LEU A 65 -14.15 -17.09 2.65
N TRP A 66 -13.00 -17.51 2.13
CA TRP A 66 -11.68 -17.25 2.72
C TRP A 66 -11.20 -15.81 2.51
N LEU A 67 -11.56 -15.15 1.40
CA LEU A 67 -11.13 -13.77 1.10
C LEU A 67 -11.46 -12.76 2.23
N PRO A 68 -12.67 -12.75 2.83
CA PRO A 68 -12.97 -11.89 3.97
C PRO A 68 -12.08 -12.11 5.19
N LEU A 69 -11.52 -13.32 5.40
CA LEU A 69 -10.66 -13.61 6.54
C LEU A 69 -9.31 -12.88 6.44
N LEU A 70 -8.84 -12.58 5.22
CA LEU A 70 -7.60 -11.83 5.00
C LEU A 70 -7.70 -10.39 5.53
N ALA A 71 -8.92 -9.85 5.61
CA ALA A 71 -9.20 -8.54 6.16
C ALA A 71 -9.30 -8.59 7.69
N GLY A 72 -9.03 -7.45 8.35
CA GLY A 72 -9.09 -7.30 9.81
C GLY A 72 -7.84 -7.81 10.52
N ARG A 73 -7.07 -6.86 11.07
CA ARG A 73 -5.94 -7.12 11.96
C ARG A 73 -6.32 -6.70 13.36
N LEU A 74 -5.68 -7.30 14.37
CA LEU A 74 -5.79 -6.80 15.73
C LEU A 74 -5.34 -5.33 15.77
N VAL A 75 -6.24 -4.48 16.23
CA VAL A 75 -5.99 -3.07 16.47
C VAL A 75 -5.53 -2.93 17.91
N THR A 76 -4.43 -2.21 18.16
CA THR A 76 -4.02 -1.92 19.55
C THR A 76 -3.98 -0.42 19.84
N LEU A 77 -3.84 0.45 18.82
CA LEU A 77 -3.77 1.91 18.96
C LEU A 77 -2.70 2.40 19.96
N PHE A 78 -1.68 1.60 20.25
CA PHE A 78 -0.51 2.07 20.99
C PHE A 78 0.35 3.01 20.14
N LYS A 79 1.13 3.84 20.83
CA LYS A 79 2.04 4.83 20.24
C LYS A 79 3.45 4.61 20.80
N LYS A 80 4.47 5.07 20.08
CA LYS A 80 5.88 5.06 20.53
C LYS A 80 6.07 5.66 21.93
N ALA A 81 5.35 6.72 22.26
CA ALA A 81 5.38 7.33 23.59
C ALA A 81 4.83 6.42 24.70
N ASP A 82 3.89 5.52 24.39
CA ASP A 82 3.23 4.67 25.40
C ASP A 82 4.19 3.66 26.02
N ILE A 83 5.28 3.30 25.33
CA ILE A 83 6.31 2.40 25.85
C ILE A 83 6.87 2.94 27.17
N GLN A 84 7.04 4.25 27.33
CA GLN A 84 7.61 4.83 28.55
C GLN A 84 6.58 4.93 29.70
N PHE A 85 5.29 5.11 29.37
CA PHE A 85 4.25 5.38 30.37
C PHE A 85 3.46 4.14 30.81
N LEU A 86 3.30 3.15 29.92
CA LEU A 86 2.42 2.00 30.14
C LEU A 86 3.19 0.70 30.45
N TYR A 87 4.50 0.67 30.23
CA TYR A 87 5.38 -0.45 30.59
C TYR A 87 5.30 -0.86 32.08
N PRO A 88 5.17 0.07 33.06
CA PRO A 88 4.98 -0.32 34.46
C PRO A 88 3.65 -1.02 34.77
N GLN A 89 2.71 -1.06 33.82
CA GLN A 89 1.36 -1.61 33.98
C GLN A 89 1.17 -2.96 33.26
N ASP A 90 2.26 -3.68 32.99
CA ASP A 90 2.24 -4.98 32.33
C ASP A 90 1.40 -6.03 33.08
N GLY A 91 0.80 -6.95 32.33
CA GLY A 91 -0.05 -8.03 32.85
C GLY A 91 -1.55 -7.79 32.64
N GLU A 92 -2.37 -8.05 33.67
CA GLU A 92 -3.84 -8.13 33.57
C GLU A 92 -4.52 -6.86 33.03
N LYS A 93 -3.94 -5.69 33.29
CA LYS A 93 -4.49 -4.39 32.85
C LYS A 93 -4.39 -4.19 31.32
N ILE A 94 -3.44 -4.85 30.65
CA ILE A 94 -3.32 -4.83 29.19
C ILE A 94 -4.40 -5.71 28.56
N ASP A 95 -4.73 -6.85 29.18
CA ASP A 95 -5.83 -7.69 28.70
C ASP A 95 -7.17 -6.93 28.75
N ASP A 96 -7.41 -6.14 29.79
CA ASP A 96 -8.58 -5.25 29.88
C ASP A 96 -8.57 -4.12 28.85
N TYR A 97 -7.40 -3.64 28.45
CA TYR A 97 -7.24 -2.67 27.37
C TYR A 97 -7.61 -3.26 26.00
N LEU A 98 -7.17 -4.50 25.73
CA LEU A 98 -7.33 -5.15 24.43
C LEU A 98 -8.73 -5.71 24.20
N LYS A 99 -9.53 -5.98 25.25
CA LYS A 99 -10.92 -6.43 25.12
C LYS A 99 -11.75 -5.58 24.15
N PRO A 100 -11.94 -4.25 24.32
CA PRO A 100 -12.70 -3.44 23.38
C PRO A 100 -12.05 -3.38 21.99
N MET A 101 -10.73 -3.42 21.91
CA MET A 101 -10.02 -3.39 20.62
C MET A 101 -10.20 -4.68 19.81
N PHE A 102 -10.27 -5.82 20.48
CA PHE A 102 -10.56 -7.12 19.86
C PHE A 102 -11.94 -7.12 19.21
N HIS A 103 -12.96 -6.65 19.93
CA HIS A 103 -14.33 -6.57 19.40
C HIS A 103 -14.38 -5.65 18.17
N TYR A 104 -13.73 -4.49 18.23
CA TYR A 104 -13.64 -3.59 17.08
C TYR A 104 -12.91 -4.23 15.88
N SER A 105 -11.85 -4.98 16.13
CA SER A 105 -11.10 -5.69 15.09
C SER A 105 -11.91 -6.80 14.42
N LEU A 106 -12.91 -7.36 15.13
CA LEU A 106 -13.81 -8.39 14.61
C LEU A 106 -14.92 -7.82 13.72
N LEU A 107 -15.32 -6.56 13.93
CA LEU A 107 -16.45 -5.94 13.19
C LEU A 107 -16.26 -5.95 11.67
N LEU A 108 -15.12 -5.45 11.18
CA LEU A 108 -14.89 -5.35 9.73
C LEU A 108 -14.88 -6.73 9.03
N PRO A 109 -14.15 -7.76 9.52
CA PRO A 109 -14.24 -9.12 8.99
C PRO A 109 -15.65 -9.69 9.03
N THR A 110 -16.42 -9.46 10.10
CA THR A 110 -17.79 -9.98 10.19
C THR A 110 -18.72 -9.35 9.17
N ILE A 111 -18.60 -8.04 8.93
CA ILE A 111 -19.39 -7.34 7.91
C ILE A 111 -19.03 -7.86 6.52
N LEU A 112 -17.73 -7.97 6.21
CA LEU A 112 -17.27 -8.49 4.92
C LEU A 112 -17.70 -9.95 4.70
N LEU A 113 -17.60 -10.80 5.73
CA LEU A 113 -18.06 -12.17 5.69
C LEU A 113 -19.58 -12.24 5.46
N GLY A 114 -20.37 -11.40 6.14
CA GLY A 114 -21.82 -11.34 5.97
C GLY A 114 -22.24 -10.90 4.56
N LEU A 115 -21.60 -9.87 4.00
CA LEU A 115 -21.83 -9.42 2.63
C LEU A 115 -21.48 -10.50 1.61
N MET A 116 -20.29 -11.10 1.74
CA MET A 116 -19.84 -12.17 0.85
C MET A 116 -20.75 -13.40 0.98
N ALA A 117 -21.19 -13.73 2.19
CA ALA A 117 -22.13 -14.82 2.44
C ALA A 117 -23.49 -14.59 1.79
N GLY A 118 -24.00 -13.36 1.79
CA GLY A 118 -25.24 -13.01 1.10
C GLY A 118 -25.13 -13.21 -0.41
N ILE A 119 -24.04 -12.72 -1.00
CA ILE A 119 -23.78 -12.84 -2.45
C ILE A 119 -23.63 -14.30 -2.87
N LEU A 120 -22.92 -15.12 -2.08
CA LEU A 120 -22.63 -16.52 -2.41
C LEU A 120 -23.77 -17.50 -2.10
N TYR A 121 -24.78 -17.11 -1.33
CA TYR A 121 -25.86 -18.01 -0.92
C TYR A 121 -26.65 -18.62 -2.09
N PRO A 122 -27.11 -17.85 -3.11
CA PRO A 122 -27.78 -18.41 -4.28
C PRO A 122 -26.91 -19.41 -5.04
N PHE A 123 -25.60 -19.15 -5.15
CA PHE A 123 -24.65 -20.07 -5.78
C PHE A 123 -24.52 -21.38 -5.00
N ALA A 124 -24.39 -21.30 -3.67
CA ALA A 124 -24.26 -22.47 -2.81
C ALA A 124 -25.50 -23.37 -2.83
N ASN A 125 -26.70 -22.78 -2.79
CA ASN A 125 -27.95 -23.55 -2.79
C ASN A 125 -28.28 -24.10 -4.19
N VAL A 126 -28.30 -23.24 -5.22
CA VAL A 126 -28.83 -23.59 -6.56
C VAL A 126 -27.84 -24.44 -7.38
N LYS A 127 -26.53 -24.22 -7.25
CA LYS A 127 -25.52 -24.90 -8.10
C LYS A 127 -24.81 -26.05 -7.43
N ILE A 128 -24.49 -25.90 -6.15
CA ILE A 128 -23.78 -26.94 -5.38
C ILE A 128 -24.79 -27.92 -4.75
N GLY A 129 -25.99 -27.43 -4.40
CA GLY A 129 -27.01 -28.22 -3.71
C GLY A 129 -26.74 -28.35 -2.20
N LEU A 130 -26.03 -27.39 -1.60
CA LEU A 130 -25.81 -27.37 -0.16
C LEU A 130 -27.12 -27.05 0.56
N LEU A 131 -27.44 -27.87 1.58
CA LEU A 131 -28.59 -27.61 2.44
C LEU A 131 -28.35 -26.34 3.27
N PRO A 132 -29.39 -25.57 3.61
CA PRO A 132 -29.22 -24.30 4.34
C PRO A 132 -28.42 -24.43 5.65
N TYR A 133 -28.59 -25.53 6.40
CA TYR A 133 -27.82 -25.76 7.63
C TYR A 133 -26.34 -26.02 7.36
N GLN A 134 -25.99 -26.69 6.25
CA GLN A 134 -24.59 -26.95 5.88
C GLN A 134 -23.87 -25.65 5.53
N TYR A 135 -24.59 -24.76 4.85
CA TYR A 135 -24.10 -23.42 4.57
C TYR A 135 -23.89 -22.60 5.84
N LEU A 136 -24.84 -22.64 6.78
CA LEU A 136 -24.73 -21.96 8.06
C LEU A 136 -23.51 -22.48 8.87
N LEU A 137 -23.31 -23.79 8.92
CA LEU A 137 -22.14 -24.39 9.56
C LEU A 137 -20.82 -23.96 8.90
N LEU A 138 -20.79 -23.80 7.57
CA LEU A 138 -19.63 -23.28 6.86
C LEU A 138 -19.34 -21.82 7.22
N LEU A 139 -20.38 -20.99 7.36
CA LEU A 139 -20.22 -19.60 7.81
C LEU A 139 -19.72 -19.53 9.26
N LEU A 140 -20.24 -20.39 10.14
CA LEU A 140 -19.75 -20.51 11.51
C LEU A 140 -18.29 -20.95 11.53
N ALA A 141 -17.89 -21.89 10.67
CA ALA A 141 -16.49 -22.30 10.52
C ALA A 141 -15.60 -21.12 10.12
N ALA A 142 -16.00 -20.36 9.10
CA ALA A 142 -15.28 -19.18 8.63
C ALA A 142 -15.13 -18.11 9.72
N TRP A 143 -16.22 -17.85 10.45
CA TRP A 143 -16.22 -16.91 11.57
C TRP A 143 -15.33 -17.39 12.73
N ALA A 144 -15.41 -18.67 13.10
CA ALA A 144 -14.58 -19.28 14.13
C ALA A 144 -13.09 -19.25 13.78
N LEU A 145 -12.73 -19.52 12.53
CA LEU A 145 -11.35 -19.39 12.04
C LEU A 145 -10.85 -17.95 12.18
N LYS A 146 -11.70 -16.95 11.93
CA LYS A 146 -11.32 -15.55 12.15
C LYS A 146 -11.12 -15.19 13.62
N LEU A 147 -11.95 -15.76 14.51
CA LEU A 147 -11.74 -15.60 15.95
C LEU A 147 -10.42 -16.22 16.41
N ILE A 148 -10.10 -17.42 15.91
CA ILE A 148 -8.83 -18.08 16.19
C ILE A 148 -7.67 -17.21 15.71
N GLU A 149 -7.75 -16.64 14.51
CA GLU A 149 -6.76 -15.69 13.98
C GLU A 149 -6.48 -14.54 14.94
N LEU A 150 -7.52 -13.81 15.33
CA LEU A 150 -7.35 -12.63 16.17
C LEU A 150 -6.88 -12.99 17.57
N LYS A 151 -7.27 -14.16 18.11
CA LYS A 151 -6.77 -14.67 19.38
C LYS A 151 -5.30 -15.05 19.30
N TRP A 152 -4.86 -15.69 18.21
CA TRP A 152 -3.46 -15.99 17.95
C TRP A 152 -2.64 -14.73 17.75
N GLU A 153 -3.17 -13.74 17.03
CA GLU A 153 -2.53 -12.44 16.86
C GLU A 153 -2.37 -11.73 18.20
N LYS A 154 -3.39 -11.79 19.07
CA LYS A 154 -3.32 -11.31 20.45
C LYS A 154 -2.26 -12.06 21.28
N TYR A 155 -2.19 -13.38 21.15
CA TYR A 155 -1.18 -14.19 21.84
C TYR A 155 0.24 -13.93 21.33
N SER A 156 0.39 -13.58 20.04
CA SER A 156 1.66 -13.19 19.41
C SER A 156 2.25 -11.88 19.92
N LEU A 157 1.49 -11.15 20.74
CA LEU A 157 2.00 -9.98 21.47
C LEU A 157 2.87 -10.39 22.67
N ASN A 158 2.95 -11.69 22.99
CA ASN A 158 3.90 -12.20 23.96
C ASN A 158 5.30 -12.39 23.36
N PHE A 159 6.35 -12.10 24.13
CA PHE A 159 7.77 -12.26 23.73
C PHE A 159 8.15 -13.63 23.15
N LYS A 160 7.43 -14.71 23.52
CA LYS A 160 7.77 -16.09 23.13
C LYS A 160 7.02 -16.61 21.90
N ALA A 161 6.05 -15.87 21.38
CA ALA A 161 5.12 -16.36 20.37
C ALA A 161 5.30 -15.63 19.04
N TYR A 162 6.11 -16.20 18.14
CA TYR A 162 6.18 -15.73 16.77
C TYR A 162 5.04 -16.32 15.95
N PHE A 163 4.27 -15.44 15.31
CA PHE A 163 3.09 -15.81 14.52
C PHE A 163 3.33 -15.54 13.04
N SER A 164 3.45 -16.62 12.25
CA SER A 164 3.43 -16.57 10.79
C SER A 164 1.99 -16.58 10.28
N ARG A 165 1.54 -15.43 9.79
CA ARG A 165 0.18 -15.21 9.32
C ARG A 165 -0.15 -16.06 8.08
N GLU A 166 0.83 -16.25 7.22
CA GLU A 166 0.72 -16.96 5.95
C GLU A 166 0.37 -18.44 6.18
N VAL A 167 0.99 -19.06 7.18
CA VAL A 167 0.72 -20.46 7.58
C VAL A 167 -0.71 -20.61 8.08
N MET A 168 -1.18 -19.66 8.87
CA MET A 168 -2.52 -19.73 9.44
C MET A 168 -3.59 -19.40 8.39
N TRP A 169 -3.32 -18.51 7.44
CA TRP A 169 -4.19 -18.29 6.28
C TRP A 169 -4.27 -19.52 5.38
N GLY A 170 -3.14 -20.19 5.12
CA GLY A 170 -3.10 -21.46 4.40
C GLY A 170 -3.88 -22.56 5.13
N GLY A 171 -3.68 -22.68 6.45
CA GLY A 171 -4.43 -23.61 7.31
C GLY A 171 -5.93 -23.32 7.32
N ALA A 172 -6.33 -22.04 7.39
CA ALA A 172 -7.73 -21.62 7.33
C ALA A 172 -8.36 -21.96 5.98
N LEU A 173 -7.63 -21.80 4.86
CA LEU A 173 -8.10 -22.19 3.53
C LEU A 173 -8.30 -23.70 3.44
N LEU A 174 -7.33 -24.49 3.92
CA LEU A 174 -7.43 -25.96 3.93
C LEU A 174 -8.60 -26.44 4.80
N LEU A 175 -8.81 -25.83 5.97
CA LEU A 175 -9.93 -26.15 6.86
C LEU A 175 -11.27 -25.73 6.26
N LEU A 176 -11.35 -24.60 5.57
CA LEU A 176 -12.57 -24.20 4.84
C LEU A 176 -12.87 -25.15 3.68
N LEU A 177 -11.85 -25.57 2.93
CA LEU A 177 -12.01 -26.59 1.89
C LEU A 177 -12.57 -27.89 2.48
N ALA A 178 -11.99 -28.38 3.58
CA ALA A 178 -12.49 -29.58 4.26
C ALA A 178 -13.94 -29.41 4.77
N SER A 179 -14.27 -28.23 5.32
CA SER A 179 -15.61 -27.90 5.82
C SER A 179 -16.69 -27.94 4.73
N THR A 180 -16.34 -27.70 3.46
CA THR A 180 -17.30 -27.86 2.34
C THR A 180 -17.73 -29.30 2.08
N TYR A 181 -16.92 -30.28 2.50
CA TYR A 181 -17.25 -31.72 2.41
C TYR A 181 -17.78 -32.26 3.74
N PHE A 182 -17.29 -31.74 4.86
CA PHE A 182 -17.60 -32.19 6.22
C PHE A 182 -18.14 -31.03 7.08
N PRO A 183 -19.45 -30.71 7.02
CA PRO A 183 -20.01 -29.55 7.71
C PRO A 183 -19.86 -29.56 9.24
N TRP A 184 -19.73 -30.75 9.86
CA TRP A 184 -19.52 -30.90 11.31
C TRP A 184 -18.20 -30.28 11.79
N LEU A 185 -17.21 -30.09 10.90
CA LEU A 185 -15.98 -29.38 11.21
C LEU A 185 -16.24 -27.93 11.66
N GLY A 186 -17.34 -27.31 11.24
CA GLY A 186 -17.70 -25.97 11.71
C GLY A 186 -17.93 -25.90 13.22
N ILE A 187 -18.55 -26.93 13.80
CA ILE A 187 -18.79 -27.02 15.26
C ILE A 187 -17.47 -27.20 16.00
N ILE A 188 -16.57 -28.02 15.46
CA ILE A 188 -15.24 -28.26 16.05
C ILE A 188 -14.40 -26.99 16.01
N CYS A 189 -14.39 -26.26 14.88
CA CYS A 189 -13.70 -24.98 14.79
C CYS A 189 -14.23 -23.98 15.83
N LEU A 190 -15.53 -23.95 16.06
CA LEU A 190 -16.14 -23.11 17.10
C LEU A 190 -15.71 -23.53 18.51
N ALA A 191 -15.71 -24.84 18.80
CA ALA A 191 -15.26 -25.37 20.09
C ALA A 191 -13.78 -25.01 20.37
N ILE A 192 -12.91 -25.15 19.36
CA ILE A 192 -11.50 -24.72 19.44
C ILE A 192 -11.40 -23.20 19.63
N ALA A 193 -12.20 -22.43 18.90
CA ALA A 193 -12.23 -20.97 19.03
C ALA A 193 -12.64 -20.52 20.43
N ILE A 194 -13.47 -21.28 21.15
CA ILE A 194 -13.86 -20.99 22.53
C ILE A 194 -12.76 -21.45 23.50
N ALA A 195 -12.24 -22.66 23.32
CA ALA A 195 -11.28 -23.30 24.22
C ALA A 195 -9.90 -22.61 24.24
N THR A 196 -9.54 -21.90 23.16
CA THR A 196 -8.24 -21.22 23.04
C THR A 196 -8.11 -20.05 24.02
N PRO A 197 -7.24 -20.16 25.06
CA PRO A 197 -6.99 -19.07 25.97
C PRO A 197 -6.06 -18.04 25.31
N SER A 198 -6.41 -16.77 25.41
CA SER A 198 -5.65 -15.66 24.82
C SER A 198 -5.21 -14.68 25.91
N LYS A 199 -4.65 -15.20 27.00
CA LYS A 199 -4.07 -14.39 28.09
C LYS A 199 -2.66 -13.94 27.71
N ILE A 200 -2.34 -12.69 28.02
CA ILE A 200 -1.02 -12.12 27.78
C ILE A 200 -0.25 -12.15 29.10
N THR A 201 0.90 -12.83 29.13
CA THR A 201 1.72 -12.97 30.33
C THR A 201 2.89 -11.99 30.32
N ALA A 202 3.44 -11.65 29.15
CA ALA A 202 4.56 -10.73 29.02
C ALA A 202 4.48 -10.00 27.67
N PHE A 203 4.10 -8.73 27.69
CA PHE A 203 3.77 -7.96 26.49
C PHE A 203 5.02 -7.36 25.81
N ASP A 204 5.19 -7.63 24.52
CA ASP A 204 6.25 -7.04 23.71
C ASP A 204 5.80 -5.70 23.11
N TRP A 205 6.11 -4.63 23.85
CA TRP A 205 5.77 -3.25 23.49
C TRP A 205 6.38 -2.80 22.16
N TYR A 206 7.63 -3.16 21.89
CA TYR A 206 8.33 -2.69 20.70
C TYR A 206 7.73 -3.29 19.45
N HIS A 207 7.52 -4.61 19.47
CA HIS A 207 6.90 -5.33 18.35
C HIS A 207 5.48 -4.85 18.07
N ASP A 208 4.67 -4.64 19.12
CA ASP A 208 3.28 -4.20 18.92
C ASP A 208 3.18 -2.78 18.38
N VAL A 209 4.00 -1.85 18.88
CA VAL A 209 4.02 -0.47 18.38
C VAL A 209 4.42 -0.42 16.90
N GLU A 210 5.43 -1.19 16.49
CA GLU A 210 5.84 -1.27 15.09
C GLU A 210 4.74 -1.89 14.21
N LYS A 211 4.10 -2.97 14.67
CA LYS A 211 2.96 -3.60 13.98
C LYS A 211 1.79 -2.62 13.81
N GLU A 212 1.47 -1.86 14.84
CA GLU A 212 0.36 -0.90 14.85
C GLU A 212 0.65 0.33 13.96
N GLU A 213 1.90 0.79 13.92
CA GLU A 213 2.35 1.84 12.99
C GLU A 213 2.20 1.36 11.54
N ALA A 214 2.74 0.18 11.21
CA ALA A 214 2.61 -0.42 9.88
C ALA A 214 1.15 -0.72 9.48
N ARG A 215 0.27 -1.02 10.46
CA ARG A 215 -1.17 -1.15 10.23
C ARG A 215 -1.81 0.19 9.88
N LYS A 216 -1.56 1.24 10.67
CA LYS A 216 -2.07 2.60 10.41
C LYS A 216 -1.63 3.15 9.07
N ASP A 217 -0.36 2.95 8.71
CA ASP A 217 0.19 3.41 7.43
C ASP A 217 -0.51 2.78 6.23
N ARG A 218 -0.96 1.52 6.33
CA ARG A 218 -1.76 0.89 5.26
C ARG A 218 -3.16 1.44 5.16
N VAL A 219 -3.81 1.70 6.30
CA VAL A 219 -5.14 2.32 6.31
C VAL A 219 -5.08 3.74 5.73
N TYR A 220 -4.11 4.54 6.16
CA TYR A 220 -3.88 5.87 5.60
C TYR A 220 -3.37 5.83 4.17
N GLY A 221 -2.63 4.80 3.79
CA GLY A 221 -2.25 4.51 2.40
C GLY A 221 -3.47 4.36 1.50
N LEU A 222 -4.48 3.62 1.93
CA LEU A 222 -5.74 3.48 1.19
C LEU A 222 -6.50 4.79 1.08
N PHE A 223 -6.65 5.54 2.18
CA PHE A 223 -7.30 6.86 2.12
C PHE A 223 -6.54 7.85 1.23
N SER A 224 -5.21 7.81 1.25
CA SER A 224 -4.36 8.67 0.42
C SER A 224 -4.50 8.46 -1.09
N MET A 225 -5.15 7.36 -1.52
CA MET A 225 -5.47 7.15 -2.94
C MET A 225 -6.64 8.04 -3.41
N PHE A 226 -7.43 8.57 -2.47
CA PHE A 226 -8.64 9.34 -2.76
C PHE A 226 -8.59 10.75 -2.20
N THR A 227 -7.88 10.98 -1.10
CA THR A 227 -7.82 12.27 -0.41
C THR A 227 -6.48 12.48 0.29
N ASP A 228 -6.03 13.72 0.44
CA ASP A 228 -4.79 14.01 1.15
C ASP A 228 -4.94 13.74 2.67
N VAL A 229 -4.11 12.81 3.17
CA VAL A 229 -4.11 12.41 4.58
C VAL A 229 -2.92 13.05 5.29
N ALA A 230 -3.20 14.06 6.12
CA ALA A 230 -2.16 14.81 6.82
C ALA A 230 -1.30 13.94 7.77
N GLU A 231 -1.85 12.85 8.32
CA GLU A 231 -1.12 11.98 9.25
C GLU A 231 -0.25 10.90 8.57
N LYS A 232 -0.28 10.79 7.23
CA LYS A 232 0.53 9.80 6.52
C LYS A 232 1.98 10.27 6.49
N GLN A 233 2.86 9.57 7.22
CA GLN A 233 4.29 9.85 7.15
C GLN A 233 4.88 9.26 5.87
N ILE A 234 5.75 10.03 5.20
CA ILE A 234 6.50 9.54 4.06
C ILE A 234 7.61 8.62 4.59
N VAL A 235 7.39 7.31 4.51
CA VAL A 235 8.40 6.32 4.92
C VAL A 235 9.47 6.22 3.82
N ILE A 236 10.66 6.74 4.11
CA ILE A 236 11.82 6.65 3.23
C ILE A 236 12.50 5.29 3.45
N LYS A 237 12.32 4.34 2.53
CA LYS A 237 12.94 3.01 2.57
C LYS A 237 14.08 2.88 1.56
N ARG A 238 15.15 2.16 1.92
CA ARG A 238 16.21 1.79 0.97
C ARG A 238 15.66 0.92 -0.15
N ARG A 239 16.04 1.22 -1.39
CA ARG A 239 15.65 0.51 -2.61
C ARG A 239 16.89 -0.11 -3.27
N GLY A 240 17.15 -1.39 -3.00
CA GLY A 240 18.37 -2.06 -3.47
C GLY A 240 18.54 -2.11 -5.00
N TYR A 241 17.45 -1.99 -5.75
CA TYR A 241 17.49 -1.99 -7.22
C TYR A 241 18.05 -0.70 -7.84
N PHE A 242 18.06 0.41 -7.11
CA PHE A 242 18.69 1.66 -7.56
C PHE A 242 20.12 1.85 -7.07
N ASP A 243 20.65 0.91 -6.29
CA ASP A 243 22.02 1.00 -5.80
C ASP A 243 23.04 0.93 -6.95
N PHE A 244 22.66 0.44 -8.15
CA PHE A 244 23.48 0.50 -9.36
C PHE A 244 23.76 1.93 -9.86
N LEU A 245 22.85 2.88 -9.62
CA LEU A 245 23.00 4.28 -10.02
C LEU A 245 23.86 5.08 -9.01
N LEU A 246 24.15 4.51 -7.84
CA LEU A 246 25.00 5.13 -6.83
C LEU A 246 26.47 4.75 -7.08
N PRO A 247 27.42 5.69 -6.93
CA PRO A 247 28.82 5.34 -7.10
C PRO A 247 29.27 4.38 -6.00
N LYS A 248 29.99 3.34 -6.41
CA LYS A 248 30.55 2.32 -5.51
C LYS A 248 31.67 2.87 -4.60
N GLN A 249 32.26 4.01 -4.96
CA GLN A 249 33.35 4.66 -4.23
C GLN A 249 32.91 6.00 -3.64
N LEU A 250 32.71 6.00 -2.32
CA LEU A 250 32.27 7.15 -1.53
C LEU A 250 33.35 8.23 -1.35
N THR A 251 34.62 7.86 -1.49
CA THR A 251 35.78 8.71 -1.23
C THR A 251 35.95 9.86 -2.23
N LYS A 252 35.21 9.87 -3.34
CA LYS A 252 35.26 10.91 -4.37
C LYS A 252 34.00 11.79 -4.44
N GLU A 253 32.98 11.52 -3.62
CA GLU A 253 31.76 12.33 -3.61
C GLU A 253 31.88 13.50 -2.62
N THR A 254 31.47 14.69 -3.07
CA THR A 254 31.21 15.80 -2.16
C THR A 254 29.97 15.51 -1.30
N PRO A 255 29.88 16.06 -0.07
CA PRO A 255 28.75 15.81 0.82
C PRO A 255 27.38 16.14 0.22
N ASN A 256 27.23 17.20 -0.58
CA ASN A 256 25.91 17.56 -1.13
C ASN A 256 25.51 16.64 -2.29
N LEU A 257 26.45 16.25 -3.17
CA LEU A 257 26.21 15.20 -4.17
C LEU A 257 25.73 13.90 -3.53
N TYR A 258 26.38 13.48 -2.44
CA TYR A 258 26.01 12.30 -1.68
C TYR A 258 24.55 12.37 -1.19
N LEU A 259 24.14 13.52 -0.65
CA LEU A 259 22.81 13.76 -0.09
C LEU A 259 21.75 13.85 -1.19
N TYR A 260 21.99 14.64 -2.24
CA TYR A 260 21.01 14.85 -3.32
C TYR A 260 20.74 13.59 -4.13
N ARG A 261 21.78 12.81 -4.49
CA ARG A 261 21.61 11.53 -5.21
C ARG A 261 20.77 10.54 -4.41
N ARG A 262 21.04 10.43 -3.11
CA ARG A 262 20.31 9.53 -2.22
C ARG A 262 18.91 10.02 -1.92
N SER A 263 18.69 11.32 -1.76
CA SER A 263 17.34 11.86 -1.60
C SER A 263 16.49 11.55 -2.82
N LEU A 264 17.01 11.82 -4.03
CA LEU A 264 16.28 11.56 -5.27
C LEU A 264 15.91 10.09 -5.46
N LEU A 265 16.82 9.15 -5.14
CA LEU A 265 16.57 7.72 -5.33
C LEU A 265 15.77 7.05 -4.20
N ARG A 266 15.84 7.59 -2.98
CA ARG A 266 15.19 6.99 -1.80
C ARG A 266 13.85 7.64 -1.46
N ASN A 267 13.71 8.94 -1.68
CA ASN A 267 12.47 9.65 -1.42
C ASN A 267 11.44 9.24 -2.50
N PRO A 268 10.31 8.61 -2.10
CA PRO A 268 9.30 8.15 -3.04
C PRO A 268 8.67 9.28 -3.86
N GLU A 269 8.63 10.50 -3.34
CA GLU A 269 7.99 11.63 -4.01
C GLU A 269 8.74 12.04 -5.27
N TYR A 270 10.05 12.33 -5.15
CA TYR A 270 10.89 12.72 -6.29
C TYR A 270 11.07 11.59 -7.30
N LEU A 271 11.27 10.36 -6.82
CA LEU A 271 11.44 9.23 -7.72
C LEU A 271 10.17 8.91 -8.50
N ASN A 272 9.01 8.86 -7.84
CA ASN A 272 7.75 8.60 -8.52
C ASN A 272 7.40 9.73 -9.49
N LEU A 273 7.78 10.97 -9.20
CA LEU A 273 7.66 12.10 -10.11
C LEU A 273 8.46 11.86 -11.39
N VAL A 274 9.75 11.51 -11.28
CA VAL A 274 10.60 11.22 -12.46
C VAL A 274 10.03 10.06 -13.28
N VAL A 275 9.65 8.96 -12.62
CA VAL A 275 9.07 7.79 -13.30
C VAL A 275 7.75 8.14 -14.00
N ARG A 276 6.86 8.90 -13.33
CA ARG A 276 5.57 9.32 -13.90
C ARG A 276 5.76 10.23 -15.11
N MET A 277 6.64 11.23 -15.03
CA MET A 277 6.90 12.13 -16.16
C MET A 277 7.54 11.39 -17.33
N THR A 278 8.48 10.47 -17.06
CA THR A 278 9.09 9.65 -18.10
C THR A 278 8.05 8.75 -18.78
N ALA A 279 7.20 8.07 -17.99
CA ALA A 279 6.11 7.25 -18.53
C ALA A 279 5.11 8.06 -19.35
N PHE A 280 4.79 9.29 -18.91
CA PHE A 280 3.93 10.20 -19.67
C PHE A 280 4.57 10.62 -21.00
N GLY A 281 5.88 10.90 -21.02
CA GLY A 281 6.63 11.17 -22.25
C GLY A 281 6.61 9.99 -23.24
N ILE A 282 6.78 8.77 -22.73
CA ILE A 282 6.68 7.54 -23.54
C ILE A 282 5.26 7.37 -24.12
N LEU A 283 4.24 7.55 -23.27
CA LEU A 283 2.84 7.38 -23.66
C LEU A 283 2.44 8.38 -24.75
N ILE A 284 2.82 9.65 -24.61
CA ILE A 284 2.60 10.66 -25.64
C ILE A 284 3.29 10.28 -26.94
N SER A 285 4.55 9.83 -26.85
CA SER A 285 5.32 9.45 -28.03
C SER A 285 4.67 8.28 -28.77
N TRP A 286 4.07 7.34 -28.04
CA TRP A 286 3.33 6.23 -28.60
C TRP A 286 1.99 6.66 -29.25
N LEU A 287 1.28 7.61 -28.63
CA LEU A 287 -0.03 8.06 -29.13
C LEU A 287 0.07 8.92 -30.39
N VAL A 288 1.09 9.78 -30.49
CA VAL A 288 1.17 10.80 -31.53
C VAL A 288 1.78 10.28 -32.84
N ALA A 289 2.65 9.25 -32.78
CA ALA A 289 3.29 8.59 -33.93
C ALA A 289 3.98 9.50 -34.98
N GLU A 290 4.13 10.80 -34.69
CA GLU A 290 4.85 11.78 -35.51
C GLU A 290 6.09 12.32 -34.79
N TRP A 291 7.23 12.34 -35.47
CA TRP A 291 8.53 12.70 -34.86
C TRP A 291 8.60 14.15 -34.35
N LYS A 292 8.00 15.11 -35.07
CA LYS A 292 8.04 16.54 -34.73
C LYS A 292 7.34 16.80 -33.39
N TRP A 293 6.14 16.24 -33.27
CA TRP A 293 5.33 16.36 -32.06
C TRP A 293 5.89 15.55 -30.90
N ALA A 294 6.42 14.35 -31.17
CA ALA A 294 7.10 13.55 -30.16
C ALA A 294 8.28 14.32 -29.54
N LEU A 295 9.09 15.00 -30.37
CA LEU A 295 10.18 15.86 -29.90
C LEU A 295 9.68 17.04 -29.07
N GLY A 296 8.72 17.82 -29.60
CA GLY A 296 8.23 19.01 -28.92
C GLY A 296 7.59 18.69 -27.57
N LEU A 297 6.76 17.65 -27.52
CA LEU A 297 6.07 17.25 -26.29
C LEU A 297 7.04 16.61 -25.29
N SER A 298 7.98 15.79 -25.72
CA SER A 298 8.96 15.17 -24.82
C SER A 298 9.96 16.19 -24.26
N ALA A 299 10.30 17.23 -25.03
CA ALA A 299 11.06 18.38 -24.53
C ALA A 299 10.30 19.12 -23.43
N LEU A 300 9.00 19.35 -23.63
CA LEU A 300 8.14 19.98 -22.63
C LEU A 300 8.04 19.13 -21.35
N VAL A 301 7.85 17.81 -21.47
CA VAL A 301 7.83 16.88 -20.33
C VAL A 301 9.16 16.92 -19.57
N SER A 302 10.28 16.95 -20.29
CA SER A 302 11.62 17.07 -19.67
C SER A 302 11.75 18.38 -18.90
N PHE A 303 11.30 19.51 -19.46
CA PHE A 303 11.27 20.80 -18.77
C PHE A 303 10.41 20.78 -17.50
N LEU A 304 9.20 20.21 -17.57
CA LEU A 304 8.32 20.08 -16.41
C LEU A 304 8.95 19.20 -15.32
N THR A 305 9.65 18.14 -15.71
CA THR A 305 10.37 17.26 -14.77
C THR A 305 11.40 18.03 -13.97
N VAL A 306 12.22 18.87 -14.63
CA VAL A 306 13.19 19.73 -13.96
C VAL A 306 12.51 20.71 -13.01
N TYR A 307 11.46 21.38 -13.48
CA TYR A 307 10.74 22.38 -12.69
C TYR A 307 10.16 21.78 -11.41
N GLN A 308 9.55 20.59 -11.50
CA GLN A 308 8.98 19.91 -10.34
C GLN A 308 10.04 19.35 -9.37
N LEU A 309 11.30 19.16 -9.82
CA LEU A 309 12.41 18.73 -8.96
C LEU A 309 13.15 19.89 -8.26
N LEU A 310 12.88 21.15 -8.61
CA LEU A 310 13.50 22.31 -7.95
C LEU A 310 13.33 22.37 -6.42
N PRO A 311 12.19 21.96 -5.82
CA PRO A 311 12.03 21.93 -4.36
C PRO A 311 13.07 21.08 -3.63
N LEU A 312 13.71 20.11 -4.31
CA LEU A 312 14.83 19.32 -3.78
C LEU A 312 15.97 20.20 -3.27
N ALA A 313 16.17 21.38 -3.87
CA ALA A 313 17.18 22.32 -3.43
C ALA A 313 16.95 22.73 -1.98
N LYS A 314 15.70 22.91 -1.54
CA LYS A 314 15.33 23.44 -0.21
C LYS A 314 15.07 22.36 0.85
N GLU A 315 15.00 21.08 0.47
CA GLU A 315 14.67 19.97 1.38
C GLU A 315 15.59 19.91 2.61
N PHE A 316 16.90 20.12 2.41
CA PHE A 316 17.89 20.04 3.48
C PHE A 316 18.05 21.34 4.29
N ASP A 317 17.45 22.45 3.84
CA ASP A 317 17.57 23.74 4.56
C ASP A 317 16.92 23.71 5.93
N GLN A 318 15.89 22.89 6.12
CA GLN A 318 15.18 22.80 7.40
C GLN A 318 15.89 21.89 8.41
N ASN A 319 16.84 21.06 7.96
CA ASN A 319 17.51 20.10 8.83
C ASN A 319 18.68 20.77 9.58
N ILE A 320 18.56 20.87 10.90
CA ILE A 320 19.59 21.44 11.79
C ILE A 320 20.93 20.72 11.60
N MET A 321 20.91 19.38 11.47
CA MET A 321 22.13 18.59 11.32
C MET A 321 22.88 18.92 10.02
N TYR A 322 22.17 19.28 8.96
CA TYR A 322 22.81 19.69 7.71
C TYR A 322 23.47 21.07 7.85
N ARG A 323 22.88 21.99 8.62
CA ARG A 323 23.41 23.35 8.83
C ARG A 323 24.68 23.37 9.68
N ILE A 324 24.81 22.46 10.63
CA ILE A 324 25.97 22.38 11.54
C ILE A 324 27.16 21.62 10.94
N MET A 325 26.95 20.89 9.84
CA MET A 325 28.05 20.17 9.19
C MET A 325 29.01 21.16 8.51
N PRO A 326 30.33 20.95 8.59
CA PRO A 326 31.32 21.80 7.94
C PRO A 326 31.38 21.50 6.44
N ILE A 327 30.32 21.84 5.72
CA ILE A 327 30.19 21.65 4.27
C ILE A 327 30.26 23.01 3.57
N ASP A 328 31.02 23.07 2.48
CA ASP A 328 31.10 24.25 1.62
C ASP A 328 29.75 24.49 0.91
N GLN A 329 28.97 25.44 1.42
CA GLN A 329 27.64 25.75 0.88
C GLN A 329 27.71 26.44 -0.49
N THR A 330 28.87 26.96 -0.90
CA THR A 330 29.03 27.67 -2.18
C THR A 330 28.92 26.74 -3.39
N LYS A 331 29.28 25.46 -3.23
CA LYS A 331 29.24 24.44 -4.29
C LYS A 331 27.89 23.73 -4.42
N ARG A 332 26.97 23.96 -3.47
CA ARG A 332 25.65 23.30 -3.40
C ARG A 332 24.85 23.39 -4.69
N ALA A 333 24.78 24.59 -5.28
CA ALA A 333 24.01 24.82 -6.50
C ALA A 333 24.57 24.00 -7.66
N GLY A 334 25.89 24.00 -7.84
CA GLY A 334 26.56 23.23 -8.90
C GLY A 334 26.38 21.73 -8.73
N GLU A 335 26.47 21.22 -7.50
CA GLU A 335 26.27 19.81 -7.19
C GLU A 335 24.83 19.36 -7.44
N LEU A 336 23.84 20.20 -7.12
CA LEU A 336 22.44 19.92 -7.46
C LEU A 336 22.20 19.90 -8.97
N VAL A 337 22.80 20.85 -9.71
CA VAL A 337 22.74 20.84 -11.19
C VAL A 337 23.30 19.54 -11.76
N GLN A 338 24.41 19.03 -11.22
CA GLN A 338 24.97 17.74 -11.65
C GLN A 338 24.02 16.56 -11.43
N VAL A 339 23.32 16.51 -10.29
CA VAL A 339 22.35 15.44 -10.02
C VAL A 339 21.15 15.52 -10.94
N LEU A 340 20.60 16.72 -11.15
CA LEU A 340 19.46 16.91 -12.05
C LEU A 340 19.82 16.68 -13.53
N ALA A 341 21.05 17.03 -13.93
CA ALA A 341 21.56 16.72 -15.27
C ALA A 341 21.59 15.20 -15.51
N LEU A 342 22.06 14.42 -14.54
CA LEU A 342 22.06 12.95 -14.62
C LEU A 342 20.64 12.38 -14.78
N VAL A 343 19.65 12.97 -14.09
CA VAL A 343 18.24 12.57 -14.25
C VAL A 343 17.73 12.85 -15.66
N LEU A 344 18.04 14.02 -16.22
CA LEU A 344 17.66 14.38 -17.59
C LEU A 344 18.32 13.47 -18.63
N GLU A 345 19.58 13.10 -18.41
CA GLU A 345 20.29 12.19 -19.29
C GLU A 345 19.67 10.79 -19.27
N ILE A 346 19.32 10.28 -18.08
CA ILE A 346 18.59 9.00 -17.96
C ILE A 346 17.21 9.09 -18.63
N GLN A 347 16.47 10.18 -18.41
CA GLN A 347 15.16 10.39 -19.02
C GLN A 347 15.26 10.46 -20.55
N TRP A 348 16.24 11.17 -21.09
CA TRP A 348 16.54 11.19 -22.53
C TRP A 348 16.86 9.80 -23.07
N LEU A 349 17.69 9.02 -22.36
CA LEU A 349 18.06 7.66 -22.78
C LEU A 349 16.83 6.76 -22.84
N VAL A 350 15.96 6.78 -21.84
CA VAL A 350 14.74 5.97 -21.82
C VAL A 350 13.79 6.37 -22.96
N ILE A 351 13.53 7.67 -23.14
CA ILE A 351 12.62 8.15 -24.19
C ILE A 351 13.17 7.84 -25.58
N SER A 352 14.46 8.10 -25.83
CA SER A 352 15.11 7.80 -27.11
C SER A 352 15.08 6.30 -27.43
N LEU A 353 15.29 5.44 -26.44
CA LEU A 353 15.18 3.98 -26.61
C LEU A 353 13.75 3.55 -26.97
N THR A 354 12.72 4.18 -26.38
CA THR A 354 11.34 3.91 -26.77
C THR A 354 11.01 4.37 -28.19
N TRP A 355 11.55 5.49 -28.65
CA TRP A 355 11.35 5.97 -30.01
C TRP A 355 11.91 4.98 -31.04
N LEU A 356 13.07 4.39 -30.78
CA LEU A 356 13.66 3.36 -31.65
C LEU A 356 12.79 2.11 -31.78
N LEU A 357 11.94 1.80 -30.79
CA LEU A 357 11.06 0.63 -30.81
C LEU A 357 9.70 0.92 -31.46
N VAL A 358 9.21 2.16 -31.38
CA VAL A 358 7.84 2.52 -31.79
C VAL A 358 7.79 3.17 -33.18
N LEU A 359 8.78 3.99 -33.52
CA LEU A 359 8.76 4.80 -34.74
C LEU A 359 9.59 4.14 -35.86
N PRO A 360 9.24 4.36 -37.15
CA PRO A 360 10.02 3.85 -38.27
C PRO A 360 11.44 4.44 -38.27
N LEU A 361 12.43 3.58 -38.54
CA LEU A 361 13.85 3.93 -38.54
C LEU A 361 14.21 4.81 -39.74
N ASN A 362 14.02 6.13 -39.58
CA ASN A 362 14.35 7.15 -40.58
C ASN A 362 15.44 8.10 -40.04
N THR A 363 16.10 8.84 -40.94
CA THR A 363 17.07 9.91 -40.59
C THR A 363 16.46 10.98 -39.68
N GLU A 364 15.16 11.27 -39.86
CA GLU A 364 14.39 12.21 -39.03
C GLU A 364 14.30 11.79 -37.56
N LEU A 365 14.30 10.48 -37.27
CA LEU A 365 14.27 9.96 -35.91
C LEU A 365 15.61 10.22 -35.20
N PHE A 366 16.73 10.04 -35.91
CA PHE A 366 18.05 10.39 -35.40
C PHE A 366 18.16 11.89 -35.10
N ILE A 367 17.64 12.74 -35.99
CA ILE A 367 17.57 14.19 -35.76
C ILE A 367 16.75 14.48 -34.50
N ALA A 368 15.63 13.80 -34.31
CA ALA A 368 14.79 14.00 -33.14
C ALA A 368 15.51 13.59 -31.83
N ILE A 369 16.21 12.45 -31.81
CA ILE A 369 16.97 11.98 -30.63
C ILE A 369 18.07 12.98 -30.27
N VAL A 370 18.85 13.42 -31.26
CA VAL A 370 19.90 14.43 -31.07
C VAL A 370 19.29 15.75 -30.62
N GLY A 371 18.16 16.16 -31.21
CA GLY A 371 17.41 17.34 -30.80
C GLY A 371 17.01 17.30 -29.33
N LEU A 372 16.46 16.19 -28.85
CA LEU A 372 16.10 16.04 -27.43
C LEU A 372 17.34 16.07 -26.52
N LEU A 373 18.48 15.51 -26.96
CA LEU A 373 19.75 15.60 -26.24
C LEU A 373 20.18 17.07 -26.10
N THR A 374 20.17 17.83 -27.19
CA THR A 374 20.57 19.24 -27.16
C THR A 374 19.69 20.07 -26.22
N ILE A 375 18.38 19.84 -26.23
CA ILE A 375 17.44 20.52 -25.32
C ILE A 375 17.71 20.11 -23.87
N SER A 376 17.93 18.82 -23.59
CA SER A 376 18.25 18.34 -22.24
C SER A 376 19.54 18.97 -21.68
N GLN A 377 20.57 19.11 -22.51
CA GLN A 377 21.83 19.75 -22.13
C GLN A 377 21.68 21.27 -21.96
N LEU A 378 20.85 21.92 -22.77
CA LEU A 378 20.53 23.35 -22.63
C LEU A 378 19.81 23.59 -21.29
N LEU A 379 18.80 22.77 -20.96
CA LEU A 379 18.11 22.83 -19.68
C LEU A 379 19.08 22.60 -18.51
N ALA A 380 19.99 21.63 -18.63
CA ALA A 380 20.96 21.32 -17.60
C ALA A 380 21.98 22.44 -17.36
N ARG A 381 22.49 23.07 -18.42
CA ARG A 381 23.60 24.05 -18.34
C ARG A 381 23.16 25.50 -18.24
N VAL A 382 21.97 25.86 -18.72
CA VAL A 382 21.51 27.26 -18.76
C VAL A 382 20.41 27.49 -17.73
N TYR A 383 19.33 26.73 -17.81
CA TYR A 383 18.14 26.98 -16.98
C TYR A 383 18.36 26.66 -15.50
N LEU A 384 18.92 25.48 -15.20
CA LEU A 384 19.19 25.04 -13.83
C LEU A 384 20.09 25.99 -13.02
N PRO A 385 21.28 26.40 -13.49
CA PRO A 385 22.16 27.24 -12.69
C PRO A 385 21.60 28.66 -12.45
N ILE A 386 20.76 29.17 -13.37
CA ILE A 386 20.09 30.47 -13.17
C ILE A 386 19.07 30.36 -12.02
N LYS A 387 18.28 29.29 -12.02
CA LYS A 387 17.14 29.15 -11.10
C LYS A 387 17.50 28.63 -9.71
N VAL A 388 18.62 27.91 -9.59
CA VAL A 388 19.11 27.37 -8.30
C VAL A 388 19.94 28.42 -7.53
N LYS A 389 20.45 29.46 -8.21
CA LYS A 389 21.14 30.59 -7.57
C LYS A 389 20.18 31.64 -6.98
N GLN A 390 18.92 31.62 -7.38
CA GLN A 390 17.83 32.42 -6.82
C GLN A 390 17.17 31.65 -5.65
#